data_AF-A0A2W4JYN8-F1
#
_entry.id   AF-A0A2W4JYN8-F1
#
_cell.length_a   1.000
_cell.length_b   1.000
_cell.length_c   1.000
_cell.angle_alpha   90.00
_cell.angle_beta   90.00
_cell.angle_gamma   90.00
#
_symmetry.space_group_name_H-M   'P 1'
#
loop_
_entity.id
_entity.type
_entity.pdbx_description
1 polymer ?
#
loop_
_entity_poly.entity_id
_entity_poly.type
_entity_poly.pdbx_seq_one_letter_code
_entity_poly.pdbx_strand_id
1 'polypeptide(L)'
;LPGPRFGVGFAHPKVAPPPPNASQVQRELSVLAERIRNAKGKVAEATAKLSAARAEREAAELAVERQQAEVDALSASAYTSMGRPSKLRAMLTATDPANYLEKSWVVEYLRTEQDERLNAALRRHRKAVAAERAALGLERRASEREAELVQRNRDATNRADAISSELRTPIEAASAAVTAQQLAQKKRNARTAKAWRRYLDRLDEAGITPPRASSLLDPANLPGGLRPLKGANGKPQPGVAQVTVNGKRLLVLPKETIEAVSAAIDALGKPYVPRDHGEGPIAYSCDGLVRKVFSDAGLEQPAGARKQYMVGKPVSVRDIRPGDLVFVGPAKYGVQHVGIALDERTMVAADGRLASVAVTDIPGKGTLLGVTRPSLGEGSPRKAPLRDKKELTWRCGGVELPLSVAGSLNGDGTAQGATGAWGGYPNGLIPPSALCSVGIGNHALRCDAAQAFVAMSREHARQTGRPLCITDSYRTFQQQVDLYRRKPSLAAVPGTSNHGWGLAIDMCGGVESFDTPAYRWMAKYGPAFGWINPEWARPGRGREEPWHWEYVGRG
;
A
#
# COMPACT_ATOMS: atom_id res chain seq x y z
N LEU A 1 -4.94 -35.75 45.61
CA LEU A 1 -6.22 -35.91 44.89
C LEU A 1 -6.00 -35.61 43.41
N PRO A 2 -5.98 -36.61 42.51
CA PRO A 2 -6.02 -36.39 41.08
C PRO A 2 -7.48 -36.16 40.63
N GLY A 3 -7.66 -35.24 39.67
CA GLY A 3 -8.94 -34.57 39.39
C GLY A 3 -10.01 -35.37 38.62
N PRO A 4 -11.18 -34.75 38.39
CA PRO A 4 -12.22 -35.30 37.53
C PRO A 4 -12.25 -34.64 36.15
N ARG A 5 -12.53 -35.49 35.16
CA ARG A 5 -12.89 -35.17 33.79
C ARG A 5 -14.18 -34.34 33.75
N PHE A 6 -14.20 -33.31 32.92
CA PHE A 6 -15.39 -32.73 32.30
C PHE A 6 -15.16 -32.87 30.80
N GLY A 7 -16.06 -33.35 29.95
CA GLY A 7 -17.51 -33.28 30.00
C GLY A 7 -17.92 -32.89 28.58
N VAL A 8 -18.13 -33.91 27.74
CA VAL A 8 -18.70 -33.78 26.40
C VAL A 8 -20.13 -33.29 26.55
N GLY A 9 -20.49 -32.20 25.88
CA GLY A 9 -21.88 -31.76 25.81
C GLY A 9 -22.08 -30.27 25.59
N PHE A 10 -21.76 -29.76 24.40
CA PHE A 10 -22.51 -28.64 23.83
C PHE A 10 -22.64 -28.88 22.32
N ALA A 11 -23.81 -29.37 21.92
CA ALA A 11 -24.24 -29.32 20.54
C ALA A 11 -24.18 -27.86 20.07
N HIS A 12 -23.43 -27.62 19.00
CA HIS A 12 -23.31 -26.30 18.39
C HIS A 12 -24.70 -25.79 17.98
N PRO A 13 -25.19 -24.64 18.48
CA PRO A 13 -26.17 -23.89 17.72
C PRO A 13 -25.50 -23.59 16.37
N LYS A 14 -26.22 -23.74 15.25
CA LYS A 14 -25.70 -23.39 13.92
C LYS A 14 -25.07 -22.00 14.00
N VAL A 15 -23.74 -21.97 14.09
CA VAL A 15 -22.97 -20.74 14.10
C VAL A 15 -23.24 -20.13 12.73
N ALA A 16 -23.94 -18.99 12.72
CA ALA A 16 -24.07 -18.19 11.51
C ALA A 16 -22.65 -18.05 10.92
N PRO A 17 -22.46 -18.29 9.61
CA PRO A 17 -21.14 -18.21 9.01
C PRO A 17 -20.48 -16.89 9.41
N PRO A 18 -19.17 -16.90 9.74
CA PRO A 18 -18.47 -15.68 10.13
C PRO A 18 -18.70 -14.61 9.06
N PRO A 19 -18.92 -13.35 9.46
CA PRO A 19 -19.17 -12.28 8.50
C PRO A 19 -18.04 -12.26 7.47
N PRO A 20 -18.35 -12.12 6.18
CA PRO A 20 -17.35 -12.11 5.13
C PRO A 20 -16.31 -11.01 5.41
N ASN A 21 -15.03 -11.34 5.30
CA ASN A 21 -13.98 -10.34 5.50
C ASN A 21 -14.06 -9.24 4.42
N ALA A 22 -13.57 -8.03 4.71
CA ALA A 22 -13.68 -6.86 3.81
C ALA A 22 -13.26 -7.17 2.36
N SER A 23 -12.27 -8.06 2.17
CA SER A 23 -11.79 -8.49 0.85
C SER A 23 -12.83 -9.32 0.07
N GLN A 24 -13.67 -10.10 0.75
CA GLN A 24 -14.75 -10.89 0.13
C GLN A 24 -15.89 -9.97 -0.32
N VAL A 25 -16.29 -9.00 0.52
CA VAL A 25 -17.33 -8.02 0.17
C VAL A 25 -16.89 -7.17 -1.02
N GLN A 26 -15.62 -6.75 -1.07
CA GLN A 26 -15.13 -5.95 -2.18
C GLN A 26 -15.02 -6.74 -3.51
N ARG A 27 -14.65 -8.03 -3.46
CA ARG A 27 -14.72 -8.92 -4.65
C ARG A 27 -16.17 -9.11 -5.10
N GLU A 28 -17.10 -9.29 -4.17
CA GLU A 28 -18.52 -9.43 -4.46
C GLU A 28 -19.08 -8.18 -5.16
N LEU A 29 -18.76 -6.98 -4.67
CA LEU A 29 -19.16 -5.71 -5.27
C LEU A 29 -18.64 -5.54 -6.70
N SER A 30 -17.38 -5.89 -6.96
CA SER A 30 -16.80 -5.82 -8.32
C SER A 30 -17.51 -6.75 -9.30
N VAL A 31 -17.80 -7.99 -8.88
CA VAL A 31 -18.54 -8.97 -9.69
C VAL A 31 -19.98 -8.53 -9.92
N LEU A 32 -20.64 -7.96 -8.90
CA LEU A 32 -22.00 -7.43 -9.02
C LEU A 32 -22.07 -6.23 -9.97
N ALA A 33 -21.10 -5.32 -9.91
CA ALA A 33 -21.03 -4.17 -10.82
C ALA A 33 -20.94 -4.60 -12.30
N GLU A 34 -20.15 -5.63 -12.60
CA GLU A 34 -20.06 -6.17 -13.95
C GLU A 34 -21.36 -6.85 -14.40
N ARG A 35 -21.97 -7.65 -13.51
CA ARG A 35 -23.27 -8.29 -13.78
C ARG A 35 -24.38 -7.27 -14.02
N ILE A 36 -24.41 -6.17 -13.29
CA ILE A 36 -25.38 -5.08 -13.48
C ILE A 36 -25.18 -4.42 -14.84
N ARG A 37 -23.93 -4.14 -15.26
CA ARG A 37 -23.67 -3.57 -16.60
C ARG A 37 -24.18 -4.51 -17.71
N ASN A 38 -23.91 -5.80 -17.58
CA ASN A 38 -24.38 -6.80 -18.55
C ASN A 38 -25.92 -6.92 -18.54
N ALA A 39 -26.55 -6.84 -17.37
CA ALA A 39 -28.01 -6.86 -17.25
C ALA A 39 -28.65 -5.63 -17.91
N LYS A 40 -28.11 -4.43 -17.68
CA LYS A 40 -28.54 -3.19 -18.36
C LYS A 40 -28.44 -3.30 -19.88
N GLY A 41 -27.36 -3.88 -20.39
CA GLY A 41 -27.20 -4.14 -21.82
C GLY A 41 -28.30 -5.06 -22.36
N LYS A 42 -28.65 -6.12 -21.63
CA LYS A 42 -29.74 -7.04 -22.00
C LYS A 42 -31.12 -6.39 -21.95
N VAL A 43 -31.37 -5.51 -20.98
CA VAL A 43 -32.59 -4.71 -20.91
C VAL A 43 -32.70 -3.81 -22.14
N ALA A 44 -31.63 -3.08 -22.48
CA ALA A 44 -31.61 -2.23 -23.67
C ALA A 44 -31.86 -3.02 -24.97
N GLU A 45 -31.23 -4.19 -25.13
CA GLU A 45 -31.44 -5.08 -26.27
C GLU A 45 -32.89 -5.59 -26.34
N ALA A 46 -33.46 -6.01 -25.20
CA ALA A 46 -34.83 -6.51 -25.12
C ALA A 46 -35.86 -5.40 -25.41
N THR A 47 -35.63 -4.19 -24.90
CA THR A 47 -36.44 -3.00 -25.19
C THR A 47 -36.41 -2.65 -26.67
N ALA A 48 -35.23 -2.71 -27.32
CA ALA A 48 -35.12 -2.49 -28.76
C ALA A 48 -35.89 -3.55 -29.57
N LYS A 49 -35.80 -4.83 -29.18
CA LYS A 49 -36.58 -5.92 -29.80
C LYS A 49 -38.08 -5.72 -29.63
N LEU A 50 -38.53 -5.30 -28.45
CA LEU A 50 -39.94 -5.00 -28.19
C LEU A 50 -40.43 -3.85 -29.04
N SER A 51 -39.64 -2.78 -29.17
CA SER A 51 -39.96 -1.65 -30.05
C SER A 51 -40.09 -2.08 -31.52
N ALA A 52 -39.15 -2.89 -32.02
CA ALA A 52 -39.20 -3.39 -33.38
C ALA A 52 -40.40 -4.33 -33.62
N ALA A 53 -40.72 -5.19 -32.65
CA ALA A 53 -41.87 -6.10 -32.73
C ALA A 53 -43.20 -5.34 -32.72
N ARG A 54 -43.32 -4.27 -31.94
CA ARG A 54 -44.47 -3.35 -31.96
C ARG A 54 -44.65 -2.69 -33.32
N ALA A 55 -43.59 -2.13 -33.87
CA ALA A 55 -43.62 -1.49 -35.18
C ALA A 55 -44.03 -2.48 -36.29
N GLU A 56 -43.52 -3.72 -36.26
CA GLU A 56 -43.92 -4.77 -37.21
C GLU A 56 -45.38 -5.21 -37.01
N ARG A 57 -45.85 -5.26 -35.77
CA ARG A 57 -47.25 -5.57 -35.45
C ARG A 57 -48.20 -4.50 -35.98
N GLU A 58 -47.87 -3.23 -35.79
CA GLU A 58 -48.61 -2.08 -36.34
C GLU A 58 -48.59 -2.10 -37.88
N ALA A 59 -47.43 -2.34 -38.50
CA ALA A 59 -47.30 -2.44 -39.95
C ALA A 59 -48.12 -3.61 -40.54
N ALA A 60 -48.14 -4.76 -39.85
CA ALA A 60 -48.93 -5.91 -40.24
C ALA A 60 -50.45 -5.68 -40.06
N GLU A 61 -50.87 -4.93 -39.04
CA GLU A 61 -52.27 -4.51 -38.87
C GLU A 61 -52.72 -3.61 -40.04
N LEU A 62 -51.94 -2.57 -40.34
CA LEU A 62 -52.18 -1.70 -41.51
C LEU A 62 -52.25 -2.49 -42.83
N ALA A 63 -51.44 -3.53 -42.99
CA ALA A 63 -51.49 -4.38 -44.18
C ALA A 63 -52.78 -5.21 -44.25
N VAL A 64 -53.29 -5.70 -43.11
CA VAL A 64 -54.58 -6.39 -43.05
C VAL A 64 -55.72 -5.43 -43.40
N GLU A 65 -55.72 -4.22 -42.81
CA GLU A 65 -56.74 -3.19 -43.09
C GLU A 65 -56.76 -2.80 -44.57
N ARG A 66 -55.60 -2.60 -45.20
CA ARG A 66 -55.50 -2.30 -46.64
C ARG A 66 -56.04 -3.43 -47.50
N GLN A 67 -55.69 -4.68 -47.21
CA GLN A 67 -56.17 -5.83 -47.98
C GLN A 67 -57.68 -6.03 -47.80
N GLN A 68 -58.23 -5.79 -46.60
CA GLN A 68 -59.67 -5.78 -46.38
C GLN A 68 -60.37 -4.69 -47.19
N ALA A 69 -59.83 -3.46 -47.19
CA ALA A 69 -60.38 -2.37 -47.99
C ALA A 69 -60.32 -2.63 -49.51
N GLU A 70 -59.26 -3.29 -50.01
CA GLU A 70 -59.17 -3.74 -51.41
C GLU A 70 -60.23 -4.79 -51.75
N VAL A 71 -60.44 -5.77 -50.86
CA VAL A 71 -61.51 -6.78 -51.00
C VAL A 71 -62.89 -6.13 -50.98
N ASP A 72 -63.12 -5.14 -50.10
CA ASP A 72 -64.39 -4.41 -49.99
C ASP A 72 -64.64 -3.55 -51.23
N ALA A 73 -63.62 -2.84 -51.73
CA ALA A 73 -63.71 -2.02 -52.95
C ALA A 73 -63.96 -2.87 -54.21
N LEU A 74 -63.28 -4.02 -54.33
CA LEU A 74 -63.53 -4.98 -55.40
C LEU A 74 -64.95 -5.58 -55.30
N SER A 75 -65.40 -5.88 -54.08
CA SER A 75 -66.77 -6.36 -53.82
C SER A 75 -67.82 -5.32 -54.18
N ALA A 76 -67.58 -4.05 -53.85
CA ALA A 76 -68.46 -2.92 -54.15
C ALA A 76 -68.52 -2.62 -55.66
N SER A 77 -67.36 -2.55 -56.33
CA SER A 77 -67.28 -2.34 -57.79
C SER A 77 -67.90 -3.48 -58.59
N ALA A 78 -67.75 -4.73 -58.15
CA ALA A 78 -68.46 -5.89 -58.70
C ALA A 78 -69.99 -5.82 -58.48
N TYR A 79 -70.46 -5.00 -57.55
CA TYR A 79 -71.88 -4.79 -57.27
C TYR A 79 -72.47 -3.64 -58.12
N THR A 80 -71.74 -2.53 -58.28
CA THR A 80 -72.20 -1.31 -58.97
C THR A 80 -72.03 -1.37 -60.49
N SER A 81 -70.98 -2.04 -60.99
CA SER A 81 -70.74 -2.21 -62.43
C SER A 81 -71.41 -3.48 -62.92
N MET A 82 -72.72 -3.42 -63.19
CA MET A 82 -73.53 -4.50 -63.75
C MET A 82 -73.18 -5.90 -63.18
N GLY A 83 -73.62 -6.18 -61.94
CA GLY A 83 -73.85 -7.48 -61.29
C GLY A 83 -72.75 -8.57 -61.37
N ARG A 84 -72.11 -8.86 -60.23
CA ARG A 84 -71.28 -10.04 -59.89
C ARG A 84 -70.61 -10.76 -61.09
N PRO A 85 -69.29 -10.57 -61.29
CA PRO A 85 -68.47 -11.50 -62.05
C PRO A 85 -68.66 -12.89 -61.43
N SER A 86 -69.35 -13.74 -62.16
CA SER A 86 -69.70 -15.10 -61.73
C SER A 86 -69.50 -16.00 -62.92
N LYS A 87 -69.14 -17.27 -62.69
CA LYS A 87 -69.04 -18.26 -63.77
C LYS A 87 -70.33 -18.29 -64.61
N LEU A 88 -71.48 -18.11 -63.97
CA LEU A 88 -72.78 -18.00 -64.64
C LEU A 88 -72.86 -16.81 -65.62
N ARG A 89 -72.32 -15.64 -65.26
CA ARG A 89 -72.32 -14.45 -66.13
C ARG A 89 -71.22 -14.48 -67.18
N ALA A 90 -70.06 -15.06 -66.85
CA ALA A 90 -69.04 -15.39 -67.83
C ALA A 90 -69.61 -16.32 -68.92
N MET A 91 -70.51 -17.24 -68.55
CA MET A 91 -71.23 -18.13 -69.46
C MET A 91 -72.24 -17.39 -70.35
N LEU A 92 -72.99 -16.43 -69.78
CA LEU A 92 -74.02 -15.65 -70.49
C LEU A 92 -73.47 -14.57 -71.43
N THR A 93 -72.21 -14.16 -71.25
CA THR A 93 -71.57 -13.07 -72.02
C THR A 93 -70.40 -13.55 -72.88
N ALA A 94 -70.14 -14.86 -72.91
CA ALA A 94 -69.15 -15.47 -73.78
C ALA A 94 -69.75 -15.67 -75.18
N THR A 95 -69.00 -15.28 -76.21
CA THR A 95 -69.39 -15.45 -77.61
C THR A 95 -69.06 -16.83 -78.15
N ASP A 96 -68.19 -17.58 -77.47
CA ASP A 96 -67.74 -18.92 -77.82
C ASP A 96 -67.15 -19.66 -76.58
N PRO A 97 -66.91 -20.98 -76.66
CA PRO A 97 -66.38 -21.78 -75.55
C PRO A 97 -64.98 -21.37 -75.05
N ALA A 98 -64.12 -20.82 -75.92
CA ALA A 98 -62.77 -20.37 -75.53
C ALA A 98 -62.86 -19.07 -74.72
N ASN A 99 -63.71 -18.13 -75.15
CA ASN A 99 -63.99 -16.88 -74.47
C ASN A 99 -64.62 -17.08 -73.08
N TYR A 100 -65.43 -18.14 -72.90
CA TYR A 100 -65.96 -18.53 -71.59
C TYR A 100 -64.87 -19.02 -70.63
N LEU A 101 -63.97 -19.89 -71.10
CA LEU A 101 -62.87 -20.41 -70.28
C LEU A 101 -61.93 -19.29 -69.86
N GLU A 102 -61.62 -18.37 -70.76
CA GLU A 102 -60.81 -17.18 -70.46
C GLU A 102 -61.49 -16.29 -69.39
N LYS A 103 -62.76 -15.93 -69.57
CA LYS A 103 -63.50 -15.08 -68.61
C LYS A 103 -63.73 -15.76 -67.25
N SER A 104 -63.97 -17.06 -67.22
CA SER A 104 -64.16 -17.81 -65.97
C SER A 104 -62.85 -18.02 -65.21
N TRP A 105 -61.73 -18.17 -65.92
CA TRP A 105 -60.40 -18.22 -65.35
C TRP A 105 -60.02 -16.89 -64.69
N VAL A 106 -60.28 -15.76 -65.32
CA VAL A 106 -60.00 -14.42 -64.74
C VAL A 106 -60.74 -14.20 -63.41
N VAL A 107 -62.02 -14.61 -63.31
CA VAL A 107 -62.80 -14.48 -62.07
C VAL A 107 -62.27 -15.37 -60.94
N GLU A 108 -61.88 -16.61 -61.25
CA GLU A 108 -61.30 -17.55 -60.28
C GLU A 108 -59.90 -17.09 -59.84
N TYR A 109 -59.08 -16.63 -60.78
CA TYR A 109 -57.74 -16.13 -60.56
C TYR A 109 -57.75 -14.92 -59.62
N LEU A 110 -58.60 -13.92 -59.89
CA LEU A 110 -58.71 -12.73 -59.05
C LEU A 110 -59.17 -13.05 -57.62
N ARG A 111 -60.10 -14.00 -57.44
CA ARG A 111 -60.54 -14.41 -56.10
C ARG A 111 -59.45 -15.14 -55.33
N THR A 112 -58.80 -16.10 -55.99
CA THR A 112 -57.71 -16.87 -55.39
C THR A 112 -56.57 -15.95 -54.98
N GLU A 113 -56.20 -14.99 -55.83
CA GLU A 113 -55.14 -14.03 -55.55
C GLU A 113 -55.47 -13.10 -54.37
N GLN A 114 -56.72 -12.63 -54.27
CA GLN A 114 -57.18 -11.80 -53.14
C GLN A 114 -57.20 -12.58 -51.82
N ASP A 115 -57.73 -13.80 -51.83
CA ASP A 115 -57.75 -14.68 -50.66
C ASP A 115 -56.33 -15.03 -50.20
N GLU A 116 -55.39 -15.26 -51.13
CA GLU A 116 -54.00 -15.52 -50.81
C GLU A 116 -53.32 -14.30 -50.15
N ARG A 117 -53.54 -13.09 -50.67
CA ARG A 117 -52.97 -11.86 -50.12
C ARG A 117 -53.53 -11.52 -48.74
N LEU A 118 -54.85 -11.62 -48.54
CA LEU A 118 -55.48 -11.40 -47.23
C LEU A 118 -55.02 -12.44 -46.20
N ASN A 119 -55.00 -13.72 -46.57
CA ASN A 119 -54.51 -14.77 -45.67
C ASN A 119 -53.02 -14.62 -45.35
N ALA A 120 -52.20 -14.15 -46.30
CA ALA A 120 -50.80 -13.83 -46.05
C ALA A 120 -50.67 -12.66 -45.04
N ALA A 121 -51.46 -11.61 -45.19
CA ALA A 121 -51.50 -10.47 -44.26
C ALA A 121 -51.93 -10.91 -42.85
N LEU A 122 -52.99 -11.71 -42.73
CA LEU A 122 -53.46 -12.25 -41.44
C LEU A 122 -52.41 -13.16 -40.77
N ARG A 123 -51.70 -13.99 -41.53
CA ARG A 123 -50.59 -14.81 -41.01
C ARG A 123 -49.44 -13.94 -40.52
N ARG A 124 -49.09 -12.86 -41.25
CA ARG A 124 -48.07 -11.89 -40.85
C ARG A 124 -48.46 -11.21 -39.54
N HIS A 125 -49.69 -10.72 -39.42
CA HIS A 125 -50.19 -10.10 -38.19
C HIS A 125 -50.16 -11.05 -36.98
N ARG A 126 -50.63 -12.30 -37.13
CA ARG A 126 -50.55 -13.31 -36.06
C ARG A 126 -49.11 -13.58 -35.61
N LYS A 127 -48.17 -13.67 -36.56
CA LYS A 127 -46.73 -13.81 -36.25
C LYS A 127 -46.19 -12.59 -35.53
N ALA A 128 -46.56 -11.39 -35.96
CA ALA A 128 -46.11 -10.13 -35.34
C ALA A 128 -46.63 -9.97 -33.90
N VAL A 129 -47.90 -10.29 -33.64
CA VAL A 129 -48.47 -10.31 -32.27
C VAL A 129 -47.77 -11.34 -31.37
N ALA A 130 -47.46 -12.53 -31.89
CA ALA A 130 -46.70 -13.53 -31.14
C ALA A 130 -45.27 -13.06 -30.85
N ALA A 131 -44.62 -12.41 -31.81
CA ALA A 131 -43.28 -11.84 -31.66
C ALA A 131 -43.26 -10.70 -30.63
N GLU A 132 -44.26 -9.82 -30.61
CA GLU A 132 -44.40 -8.76 -29.61
C GLU A 132 -44.56 -9.34 -28.20
N ARG A 133 -45.45 -10.33 -28.01
CA ARG A 133 -45.63 -10.99 -26.71
C ARG A 133 -44.34 -11.66 -26.22
N ALA A 134 -43.60 -12.30 -27.12
CA ALA A 134 -42.31 -12.90 -26.80
C ALA A 134 -41.26 -11.84 -26.39
N ALA A 135 -41.20 -10.72 -27.13
CA ALA A 135 -40.31 -9.61 -26.83
C ALA A 135 -40.64 -8.94 -25.49
N LEU A 136 -41.93 -8.75 -25.18
CA LEU A 136 -42.39 -8.23 -23.89
C LEU A 136 -41.97 -9.15 -22.73
N GLY A 137 -42.08 -10.47 -22.90
CA GLY A 137 -41.61 -11.43 -21.90
C GLY A 137 -40.08 -11.41 -21.72
N LEU A 138 -39.31 -11.13 -22.76
CA LEU A 138 -37.85 -10.97 -22.67
C LEU A 138 -37.46 -9.70 -21.93
N GLU A 139 -38.11 -8.58 -22.24
CA GLU A 139 -37.88 -7.29 -21.56
C GLU A 139 -38.18 -7.42 -20.07
N ARG A 140 -39.35 -7.96 -19.69
CA ARG A 140 -39.71 -8.14 -18.29
C ARG A 140 -38.70 -8.97 -17.51
N ARG A 141 -38.27 -10.12 -18.06
CA ARG A 141 -37.26 -10.98 -17.40
C ARG A 141 -35.91 -10.29 -17.28
N ALA A 142 -35.50 -9.51 -18.28
CA ALA A 142 -34.27 -8.74 -18.22
C ALA A 142 -34.33 -7.66 -17.13
N SER A 143 -35.45 -6.95 -17.05
CA SER A 143 -35.70 -5.88 -16.07
C SER A 143 -35.81 -6.42 -14.64
N GLU A 144 -36.50 -7.55 -14.42
CA GLU A 144 -36.54 -8.25 -13.12
C GLU A 144 -35.13 -8.69 -12.68
N ARG A 145 -34.31 -9.20 -13.61
CA ARG A 145 -32.93 -9.61 -13.30
C ARG A 145 -32.03 -8.43 -12.98
N GLU A 146 -32.18 -7.29 -13.67
CA GLU A 146 -31.45 -6.08 -13.32
C GLU A 146 -31.82 -5.62 -11.90
N ALA A 147 -33.11 -5.54 -11.59
CA ALA A 147 -33.60 -5.12 -10.28
C ALA A 147 -33.06 -6.00 -9.14
N GLU A 148 -33.04 -7.32 -9.32
CA GLU A 148 -32.45 -8.26 -8.36
C GLU A 148 -30.95 -7.98 -8.13
N LEU A 149 -30.18 -7.76 -9.19
CA LEU A 149 -28.75 -7.49 -9.10
C LEU A 149 -28.46 -6.14 -8.44
N VAL A 150 -29.26 -5.12 -8.74
CA VAL A 150 -29.18 -3.79 -8.09
C VAL A 150 -29.46 -3.91 -6.59
N GLN A 151 -30.46 -4.70 -6.20
CA GLN A 151 -30.75 -4.93 -4.78
C GLN A 151 -29.61 -5.65 -4.06
N ARG A 152 -29.08 -6.74 -4.64
CA ARG A 152 -27.90 -7.44 -4.07
C ARG A 152 -26.70 -6.51 -3.92
N ASN A 153 -26.49 -5.59 -4.85
CA ASN A 153 -25.42 -4.60 -4.77
C ASN A 153 -25.62 -3.63 -3.59
N ARG A 154 -26.85 -3.14 -3.36
CA ARG A 154 -27.17 -2.32 -2.18
C ARG A 154 -26.88 -3.06 -0.88
N ASP A 155 -27.30 -4.33 -0.79
CA ASP A 155 -27.07 -5.14 0.41
C ASP A 155 -25.57 -5.38 0.65
N ALA A 156 -24.79 -5.60 -0.41
CA ALA A 156 -23.34 -5.73 -0.32
C ALA A 156 -22.66 -4.42 0.11
N THR A 157 -23.13 -3.27 -0.37
CA THR A 157 -22.65 -1.95 0.09
C THR A 157 -22.93 -1.73 1.56
N ASN A 158 -24.16 -2.00 2.03
CA ASN A 158 -24.51 -1.87 3.45
C ASN A 158 -23.64 -2.74 4.36
N ARG A 159 -23.27 -3.96 3.91
CA ARG A 159 -22.32 -4.81 4.64
C ARG A 159 -20.92 -4.21 4.68
N ALA A 160 -20.45 -3.61 3.59
CA ALA A 160 -19.14 -2.94 3.54
C ALA A 160 -19.08 -1.74 4.50
N ASP A 161 -20.16 -0.97 4.58
CA ASP A 161 -20.28 0.19 5.48
C ASP A 161 -20.29 -0.24 6.95
N ALA A 162 -21.00 -1.33 7.28
CA ALA A 162 -21.00 -1.91 8.63
C ALA A 162 -19.59 -2.33 9.07
N ILE A 163 -18.87 -3.09 8.23
CA ILE A 163 -17.48 -3.50 8.51
C ILE A 163 -16.55 -2.29 8.69
N SER A 164 -16.73 -1.26 7.86
CA SER A 164 -15.94 -0.02 7.95
C SER A 164 -16.19 0.74 9.24
N SER A 165 -17.44 0.76 9.72
CA SER A 165 -17.80 1.39 10.99
C SER A 165 -17.21 0.68 12.22
N GLU A 166 -17.17 -0.65 12.20
CA GLU A 166 -16.59 -1.47 13.28
C GLU A 166 -15.07 -1.29 13.39
N LEU A 167 -14.37 -1.11 12.26
CA LEU A 167 -12.92 -0.91 12.23
C LEU A 167 -12.47 0.51 12.57
N ARG A 168 -13.37 1.50 12.50
CA ARG A 168 -13.04 2.91 12.74
C ARG A 168 -12.53 3.15 14.16
N THR A 169 -13.25 2.65 15.17
CA THR A 169 -12.91 2.82 16.58
C THR A 169 -11.57 2.17 16.95
N PRO A 170 -11.28 0.90 16.56
CA PRO A 170 -9.96 0.31 16.76
C PRO A 170 -8.81 1.07 16.07
N ILE A 171 -9.02 1.60 14.86
CA ILE A 171 -8.00 2.37 14.13
C ILE A 171 -7.73 3.71 14.82
N GLU A 172 -8.77 4.41 15.26
CA GLU A 172 -8.64 5.65 16.03
C GLU A 172 -7.93 5.42 17.35
N ALA A 173 -8.26 4.34 18.07
CA ALA A 173 -7.58 3.94 19.29
C ALA A 173 -6.10 3.59 19.06
N ALA A 174 -5.79 2.84 17.99
CA ALA A 174 -4.42 2.52 17.61
C ALA A 174 -3.62 3.78 17.23
N SER A 175 -4.22 4.71 16.49
CA SER A 175 -3.61 6.00 16.13
C SER A 175 -3.33 6.87 17.36
N ALA A 176 -4.27 6.93 18.30
CA ALA A 176 -4.09 7.62 19.57
C ALA A 176 -2.94 6.99 20.40
N ALA A 177 -2.87 5.66 20.46
CA ALA A 177 -1.79 4.95 21.16
C ALA A 177 -0.41 5.23 20.55
N VAL A 178 -0.29 5.21 19.21
CA VAL A 178 0.96 5.55 18.50
C VAL A 178 1.36 7.01 18.77
N THR A 179 0.40 7.94 18.78
CA THR A 179 0.65 9.36 19.07
C THR A 179 1.14 9.55 20.50
N ALA A 180 0.49 8.89 21.47
CA ALA A 180 0.92 8.93 22.87
C ALA A 180 2.33 8.35 23.06
N GLN A 181 2.66 7.24 22.39
CA GLN A 181 3.99 6.64 22.39
C GLN A 181 5.05 7.60 21.82
N GLN A 182 4.77 8.26 20.69
CA GLN A 182 5.69 9.23 20.08
C GLN A 182 5.93 10.45 20.98
N LEU A 183 4.88 10.96 21.64
CA LEU A 183 5.00 12.07 22.59
C LEU A 183 5.82 11.68 23.83
N ALA A 184 5.58 10.48 24.37
CA ALA A 184 6.36 9.95 25.49
C ALA A 184 7.84 9.79 25.11
N GLN A 185 8.13 9.29 23.90
CA GLN A 185 9.48 9.16 23.37
C GLN A 185 10.16 10.53 23.23
N LYS A 186 9.47 11.54 22.67
CA LYS A 186 9.99 12.92 22.56
C LYS A 186 10.33 13.51 23.92
N LYS A 187 9.46 13.32 24.93
CA LYS A 187 9.71 13.76 26.31
C LYS A 187 10.92 13.05 26.91
N ARG A 188 11.09 11.75 26.68
CA ARG A 188 12.25 10.98 27.15
C ARG A 188 13.55 11.51 26.53
N ASN A 189 13.59 11.69 25.21
CA ASN A 189 14.72 12.27 24.49
C ASN A 189 15.09 13.67 25.05
N ALA A 190 14.12 14.56 25.24
CA ALA A 190 14.35 15.90 25.76
C ALA A 190 14.90 15.90 27.20
N ARG A 191 14.40 15.02 28.07
CA ARG A 191 14.92 14.87 29.44
C ARG A 191 16.37 14.40 29.44
N THR A 192 16.71 13.42 28.61
CA THR A 192 18.09 12.93 28.46
C THR A 192 19.02 14.02 27.96
N ALA A 193 18.64 14.77 26.91
CA ALA A 193 19.44 15.88 26.41
C ALA A 193 19.65 16.99 27.46
N LYS A 194 18.65 17.24 28.31
CA LYS A 194 18.79 18.17 29.45
C LYS A 194 19.71 17.61 30.54
N ALA A 195 19.63 16.32 30.85
CA ALA A 195 20.47 15.68 31.85
C ALA A 195 21.96 15.66 31.42
N TRP A 196 22.22 15.42 30.14
CA TRP A 196 23.56 15.47 29.57
C TRP A 196 24.17 16.87 29.64
N ARG A 197 23.42 17.91 29.25
CA ARG A 197 23.87 19.30 29.40
C ARG A 197 24.25 19.64 30.85
N ARG A 198 23.41 19.27 31.83
CA ARG A 198 23.74 19.43 33.26
C ARG A 198 25.02 18.68 33.68
N TYR A 199 25.35 17.57 33.02
CA TYR A 199 26.62 16.88 33.27
C TYR A 199 27.80 17.69 32.73
N LEU A 200 27.70 18.24 31.52
CA LEU A 200 28.72 19.12 30.94
C LEU A 200 28.90 20.40 31.79
N ASP A 201 27.80 21.04 32.19
CA ASP A 201 27.83 22.23 33.05
C ASP A 201 28.58 21.96 34.36
N ARG A 202 28.37 20.79 34.99
CA ARG A 202 29.07 20.41 36.22
C ARG A 202 30.57 20.15 36.03
N LEU A 203 31.00 19.75 34.83
CA LEU A 203 32.44 19.63 34.54
C LEU A 203 33.06 21.02 34.42
N ASP A 204 32.38 21.92 33.72
CA ASP A 204 32.81 23.31 33.53
C ASP A 204 32.85 24.09 34.85
N GLU A 205 31.79 24.02 35.66
CA GLU A 205 31.72 24.60 37.01
C GLU A 205 32.82 24.07 37.95
N ALA A 206 33.27 22.84 37.72
CA ALA A 206 34.36 22.22 38.46
C ALA A 206 35.76 22.53 37.90
N GLY A 207 35.86 23.30 36.80
CA GLY A 207 37.11 23.62 36.12
C GLY A 207 37.78 22.41 35.49
N ILE A 208 37.03 21.36 35.16
CA ILE A 208 37.56 20.11 34.61
C ILE A 208 37.53 20.19 33.09
N THR A 209 38.71 20.35 32.48
CA THR A 209 38.88 20.10 31.06
C THR A 209 38.99 18.58 30.83
N PRO A 210 38.08 17.95 30.07
CA PRO A 210 38.14 16.51 29.83
C PRO A 210 39.47 16.09 29.18
N PRO A 211 40.19 15.11 29.76
CA PRO A 211 41.44 14.62 29.18
C PRO A 211 41.18 13.79 27.93
N ARG A 212 42.19 13.63 27.07
CA ARG A 212 42.11 12.71 25.92
C ARG A 212 41.99 11.26 26.38
N ALA A 213 41.39 10.42 25.54
CA ALA A 213 41.22 8.99 25.80
C ALA A 213 42.55 8.29 26.14
N SER A 214 43.64 8.66 25.44
CA SER A 214 44.98 8.13 25.69
C SER A 214 45.50 8.39 27.10
N SER A 215 45.14 9.54 27.70
CA SER A 215 45.54 9.92 29.06
C SER A 215 44.77 9.17 30.16
N LEU A 216 43.71 8.44 29.81
CA LEU A 216 42.91 7.67 30.76
C LEU A 216 43.11 6.15 30.62
N LEU A 217 44.01 5.70 29.74
CA LEU A 217 44.24 4.27 29.49
C LEU A 217 44.87 3.55 30.69
N ASP A 218 45.77 4.22 31.41
CA ASP A 218 46.45 3.68 32.59
C ASP A 218 45.84 4.25 33.88
N PRO A 219 45.03 3.46 34.62
CA PRO A 219 44.41 3.92 35.86
C PRO A 219 45.39 4.22 37.00
N ALA A 220 46.65 3.78 36.90
CA ALA A 220 47.69 4.07 37.87
C ALA A 220 48.29 5.47 37.69
N ASN A 221 48.19 6.04 36.48
CA ASN A 221 48.87 7.28 36.08
C ASN A 221 47.87 8.27 35.46
N LEU A 222 46.93 8.76 36.27
CA LEU A 222 45.88 9.69 35.82
C LEU A 222 46.30 11.16 36.00
N PRO A 223 45.95 12.05 35.06
CA PRO A 223 46.30 13.47 35.13
C PRO A 223 45.43 14.24 36.16
N GLY A 224 45.89 15.41 36.60
CA GLY A 224 45.02 16.46 37.17
C GLY A 224 44.19 16.06 38.39
N GLY A 225 44.76 15.35 39.37
CA GLY A 225 44.06 14.97 40.60
C GLY A 225 42.91 13.98 40.41
N LEU A 226 42.75 13.45 39.19
CA LEU A 226 41.79 12.41 38.86
C LEU A 226 42.16 11.12 39.60
N ARG A 227 41.12 10.37 39.97
CA ARG A 227 41.22 9.09 40.65
C ARG A 227 40.60 8.00 39.78
N PRO A 228 41.12 6.76 39.86
CA PRO A 228 40.53 5.66 39.14
C PRO A 228 39.10 5.39 39.62
N LEU A 229 38.21 5.13 38.66
CA LEU A 229 36.89 4.60 38.97
C LEU A 229 37.00 3.09 39.16
N LYS A 230 36.53 2.56 40.28
CA LYS A 230 36.53 1.10 40.52
C LYS A 230 35.38 0.44 39.76
N GLY A 231 35.67 -0.71 39.15
CA GLY A 231 34.67 -1.58 38.56
C GLY A 231 33.97 -2.46 39.59
N ALA A 232 32.98 -3.22 39.13
CA ALA A 232 32.22 -4.16 39.93
C ALA A 232 33.08 -5.27 40.55
N ASN A 233 34.27 -5.53 39.98
CA ASN A 233 35.28 -6.45 40.49
C ASN A 233 36.27 -5.80 41.48
N GLY A 234 36.05 -4.53 41.85
CA GLY A 234 36.92 -3.75 42.74
C GLY A 234 38.20 -3.22 42.10
N LYS A 235 38.52 -3.60 40.86
CA LYS A 235 39.72 -3.15 40.14
C LYS A 235 39.48 -1.79 39.46
N PRO A 236 40.52 -0.95 39.29
CA PRO A 236 40.44 0.26 38.48
C PRO A 236 39.96 -0.01 37.05
N GLN A 237 39.06 0.83 36.53
CA GLN A 237 38.61 0.77 35.14
C GLN A 237 39.50 1.66 34.26
N PRO A 238 40.08 1.14 33.17
CA PRO A 238 40.73 1.97 32.16
C PRO A 238 39.70 2.76 31.34
N GLY A 239 40.15 3.87 30.78
CA GLY A 239 39.40 4.73 29.86
C GLY A 239 38.36 5.64 30.52
N VAL A 240 38.26 5.63 31.86
CA VAL A 240 37.35 6.48 32.65
C VAL A 240 37.99 6.85 33.98
N ALA A 241 37.67 8.02 34.50
CA ALA A 241 38.16 8.47 35.81
C ALA A 241 37.03 9.13 36.61
N GLN A 242 37.35 9.53 37.83
CA GLN A 242 36.47 10.32 38.68
C GLN A 242 37.27 11.37 39.46
N VAL A 243 36.60 12.43 39.87
CA VAL A 243 37.14 13.44 40.78
C VAL A 243 36.12 13.76 41.86
N THR A 244 36.58 14.24 43.02
CA THR A 244 35.69 14.67 44.10
C THR A 244 35.71 16.18 44.18
N VAL A 245 34.55 16.81 43.94
CA VAL A 245 34.37 18.26 43.96
C VAL A 245 33.27 18.55 44.97
N ASN A 246 33.56 19.39 45.96
CA ASN A 246 32.61 19.73 47.05
C ASN A 246 31.99 18.49 47.72
N GLY A 247 32.82 17.47 48.00
CA GLY A 247 32.40 16.20 48.61
C GLY A 247 31.59 15.26 47.71
N LYS A 248 31.30 15.64 46.46
CA LYS A 248 30.55 14.83 45.49
C LYS A 248 31.50 14.24 44.45
N ARG A 249 31.31 12.95 44.14
CA ARG A 249 32.05 12.27 43.07
C ARG A 249 31.45 12.66 41.72
N LEU A 250 32.30 13.14 40.83
CA LEU A 250 31.98 13.48 39.45
C LEU A 250 32.72 12.52 38.52
N LEU A 251 31.98 11.91 37.59
CA LEU A 251 32.55 11.06 36.53
C LEU A 251 33.30 11.94 35.55
N VAL A 252 34.50 11.52 35.14
CA VAL A 252 35.29 12.18 34.11
C VAL A 252 35.50 11.21 32.95
N LEU A 253 34.85 11.54 31.83
CA LEU A 253 34.94 10.80 30.57
C LEU A 253 36.03 11.42 29.68
N PRO A 254 36.61 10.65 28.74
CA PRO A 254 37.48 11.21 27.71
C PRO A 254 36.79 12.31 26.90
N LYS A 255 37.57 13.30 26.45
CA LYS A 255 37.11 14.35 25.53
C LYS A 255 36.38 13.78 24.33
N GLU A 256 36.99 12.81 23.65
CA GLU A 256 36.45 12.19 22.44
C GLU A 256 35.13 11.45 22.72
N THR A 257 34.99 10.87 23.92
CA THR A 257 33.75 10.22 24.34
C THR A 257 32.64 11.25 24.60
N ILE A 258 32.98 12.38 25.21
CA ILE A 258 32.02 13.48 25.45
C ILE A 258 31.53 14.07 24.11
N GLU A 259 32.43 14.27 23.16
CA GLU A 259 32.10 14.77 21.81
C GLU A 259 31.15 13.79 21.09
N ALA A 260 31.49 12.50 21.07
CA ALA A 260 30.67 11.46 20.43
C ALA A 260 29.27 11.34 21.06
N VAL A 261 29.17 11.32 22.40
CA VAL A 261 27.87 11.23 23.10
C VAL A 261 27.05 12.50 22.89
N SER A 262 27.68 13.68 22.87
CA SER A 262 26.99 14.94 22.58
C SER A 262 26.41 14.95 21.17
N ALA A 263 27.19 14.55 20.15
CA ALA A 263 26.72 14.44 18.78
C ALA A 263 25.58 13.41 18.62
N ALA A 264 25.64 12.29 19.34
CA ALA A 264 24.55 11.31 19.36
C ALA A 264 23.26 11.87 19.99
N ILE A 265 23.38 12.68 21.04
CA ILE A 265 22.25 13.36 21.68
C ILE A 265 21.66 14.43 20.75
N ASP A 266 22.48 15.15 20.01
CA ASP A 266 22.04 16.13 19.00
C ASP A 266 21.33 15.45 17.81
N ALA A 267 21.62 14.18 17.55
CA ALA A 267 20.93 13.37 16.56
C ALA A 267 19.55 12.86 17.04
N LEU A 268 19.15 13.04 18.32
CA LEU A 268 17.86 12.56 18.81
C LEU A 268 16.67 13.13 18.01
N GLY A 269 15.76 12.24 17.61
CA GLY A 269 14.59 12.56 16.79
C GLY A 269 14.85 12.53 15.28
N LYS A 270 16.11 12.39 14.83
CA LYS A 270 16.42 12.19 13.42
C LYS A 270 15.86 10.86 12.93
N PRO A 271 15.39 10.76 11.68
CA PRO A 271 14.87 9.52 11.13
C PRO A 271 15.84 8.33 11.20
N TYR A 272 15.27 7.14 11.36
CA TYR A 272 15.98 5.89 11.12
C TYR A 272 15.92 5.51 9.64
N VAL A 273 17.03 5.00 9.11
CA VAL A 273 17.07 4.35 7.78
C VAL A 273 17.78 3.00 7.86
N PRO A 274 17.20 1.94 7.27
CA PRO A 274 17.81 0.63 7.25
C PRO A 274 18.79 0.52 6.06
N ARG A 275 20.01 1.04 6.19
CA ARG A 275 21.00 1.01 5.11
C ARG A 275 22.45 0.97 5.59
N ASP A 276 23.32 0.44 4.73
CA ASP A 276 24.75 0.77 4.74
C ASP A 276 24.85 2.24 4.26
N HIS A 277 25.66 3.08 4.91
CA HIS A 277 25.70 4.55 4.74
C HIS A 277 24.62 5.36 5.50
N GLY A 278 23.93 4.77 6.48
CA GLY A 278 23.12 5.51 7.45
C GLY A 278 23.95 6.34 8.45
N GLU A 279 24.92 7.11 7.97
CA GLU A 279 25.88 7.89 8.78
C GLU A 279 25.43 9.36 8.96
N GLY A 280 24.22 9.71 8.52
CA GLY A 280 23.68 11.06 8.68
C GLY A 280 24.11 12.05 7.57
N PRO A 281 23.91 13.37 7.81
CA PRO A 281 23.37 13.99 9.02
C PRO A 281 21.82 14.03 9.09
N ILE A 282 21.14 13.54 8.05
CA ILE A 282 19.67 13.64 7.90
C ILE A 282 18.93 12.43 8.47
N ALA A 283 19.54 11.24 8.43
CA ALA A 283 18.95 10.00 8.90
C ALA A 283 20.07 9.00 9.21
N TYR A 284 19.81 8.10 10.14
CA TYR A 284 20.84 7.20 10.67
C TYR A 284 20.40 5.74 10.67
N SER A 285 21.35 4.85 10.43
CA SER A 285 21.27 3.45 10.87
C SER A 285 21.95 3.31 12.23
N CYS A 286 21.72 2.21 12.94
CA CYS A 286 22.30 2.05 14.29
C CYS A 286 23.82 2.01 14.27
N ASP A 287 24.41 1.25 13.34
CA ASP A 287 25.85 1.16 13.15
C ASP A 287 26.44 2.41 12.51
N GLY A 288 25.69 3.07 11.62
CA GLY A 288 26.10 4.32 10.98
C GLY A 288 26.13 5.51 11.94
N LEU A 289 25.17 5.60 12.87
CA LEU A 289 25.21 6.60 13.96
C LEU A 289 26.48 6.45 14.79
N VAL A 290 26.77 5.23 15.26
CA VAL A 290 27.97 4.93 16.05
C VAL A 290 29.23 5.29 15.27
N ARG A 291 29.32 4.84 14.01
CA ARG A 291 30.48 5.14 13.18
C ARG A 291 30.69 6.64 13.02
N LYS A 292 29.64 7.38 12.67
CA LYS A 292 29.73 8.82 12.45
C LYS A 292 30.24 9.56 13.69
N VAL A 293 29.56 9.40 14.82
CA VAL A 293 29.83 10.23 16.00
C VAL A 293 31.17 9.92 16.65
N PHE A 294 31.63 8.68 16.58
CA PHE A 294 32.93 8.30 17.15
C PHE A 294 34.09 8.61 16.21
N SER A 295 33.98 8.35 14.89
CA SER A 295 35.03 8.72 13.94
C SER A 295 35.22 10.24 13.87
N ASP A 296 34.14 11.05 13.93
CA ASP A 296 34.25 12.51 14.02
C ASP A 296 35.01 12.99 15.26
N ALA A 297 34.89 12.25 16.37
CA ALA A 297 35.59 12.52 17.62
C ALA A 297 37.01 11.93 17.68
N GLY A 298 37.49 11.30 16.59
CA GLY A 298 38.82 10.69 16.52
C GLY A 298 38.94 9.29 17.10
N LEU A 299 37.81 8.63 17.40
CA LEU A 299 37.75 7.23 17.84
C LEU A 299 37.17 6.36 16.71
N GLU A 300 38.04 5.91 15.80
CA GLU A 300 37.58 5.19 14.60
C GLU A 300 36.70 3.97 14.90
N GLN A 301 35.64 3.80 14.11
CA GLN A 301 34.73 2.66 14.19
C GLN A 301 34.48 2.07 12.79
N PRO A 302 34.56 0.74 12.63
CA PRO A 302 34.30 0.12 11.34
C PRO A 302 32.82 0.20 10.95
N ALA A 303 32.55 0.06 9.65
CA ALA A 303 31.20 -0.11 9.14
C ALA A 303 30.59 -1.46 9.60
N GLY A 304 29.32 -1.43 10.01
CA GLY A 304 28.55 -2.61 10.42
C GLY A 304 28.68 -2.98 11.90
N ALA A 305 27.53 -3.12 12.57
CA ALA A 305 27.45 -3.44 14.01
C ALA A 305 28.21 -4.72 14.39
N ARG A 306 28.19 -5.74 13.52
CA ARG A 306 28.94 -6.98 13.75
C ARG A 306 30.44 -6.73 13.81
N LYS A 307 31.00 -5.94 12.89
CA LYS A 307 32.44 -5.65 12.85
C LYS A 307 32.84 -4.79 14.05
N GLN A 308 32.04 -3.78 14.40
CA GLN A 308 32.20 -2.98 15.61
C GLN A 308 32.25 -3.86 16.87
N TYR A 309 31.36 -4.84 16.98
CA TYR A 309 31.38 -5.81 18.08
C TYR A 309 32.66 -6.66 18.05
N MET A 310 33.11 -7.14 16.89
CA MET A 310 34.28 -8.02 16.80
C MET A 310 35.59 -7.33 17.21
N VAL A 311 35.77 -6.04 16.89
CA VAL A 311 37.04 -5.34 17.11
C VAL A 311 37.06 -4.48 18.36
N GLY A 312 35.91 -4.11 18.95
CA GLY A 312 35.90 -3.23 20.12
C GLY A 312 36.38 -3.93 21.40
N LYS A 313 37.12 -3.23 22.28
CA LYS A 313 37.54 -3.80 23.57
C LYS A 313 36.36 -4.03 24.51
N PRO A 314 36.17 -5.26 25.03
CA PRO A 314 35.01 -5.59 25.86
C PRO A 314 35.11 -4.95 27.25
N VAL A 315 33.96 -4.57 27.79
CA VAL A 315 33.80 -4.16 29.19
C VAL A 315 32.69 -4.97 29.85
N SER A 316 32.77 -5.14 31.16
CA SER A 316 31.72 -5.78 31.94
C SER A 316 30.42 -4.99 31.83
N VAL A 317 29.29 -5.68 31.69
CA VAL A 317 27.94 -5.06 31.69
C VAL A 317 27.68 -4.28 32.97
N ARG A 318 28.30 -4.68 34.10
CA ARG A 318 28.18 -3.97 35.39
C ARG A 318 29.04 -2.71 35.48
N ASP A 319 29.91 -2.50 34.49
CA ASP A 319 30.86 -1.40 34.39
C ASP A 319 30.54 -0.47 33.22
N ILE A 320 29.31 -0.53 32.68
CA ILE A 320 28.83 0.35 31.62
C ILE A 320 28.97 1.81 32.05
N ARG A 321 29.51 2.63 31.16
CA ARG A 321 29.63 4.08 31.30
C ARG A 321 29.08 4.78 30.07
N PRO A 322 28.69 6.07 30.19
CA PRO A 322 28.27 6.83 29.03
C PRO A 322 29.34 6.80 27.94
N GLY A 323 28.93 6.48 26.70
CA GLY A 323 29.82 6.31 25.55
C GLY A 323 30.28 4.87 25.28
N ASP A 324 29.98 3.91 26.16
CA ASP A 324 30.20 2.49 25.84
C ASP A 324 29.20 2.03 24.77
N LEU A 325 29.62 1.16 23.85
CA LEU A 325 28.76 0.60 22.80
C LEU A 325 28.10 -0.68 23.29
N VAL A 326 26.77 -0.72 23.20
CA VAL A 326 25.93 -1.82 23.66
C VAL A 326 25.43 -2.60 22.45
N PHE A 327 25.83 -3.86 22.34
CA PHE A 327 25.46 -4.72 21.21
C PHE A 327 24.32 -5.66 21.58
N VAL A 328 23.30 -5.68 20.75
CA VAL A 328 22.03 -6.34 21.01
C VAL A 328 21.70 -7.33 19.90
N GLY A 329 21.24 -8.50 20.32
CA GLY A 329 20.71 -9.56 19.46
C GLY A 329 20.67 -10.88 20.22
N PRO A 330 19.56 -11.64 20.23
CA PRO A 330 19.60 -13.01 20.70
C PRO A 330 20.67 -13.79 19.93
N ALA A 331 21.42 -14.69 20.58
CA ALA A 331 22.54 -15.39 19.95
C ALA A 331 22.16 -16.08 18.62
N LYS A 332 20.93 -16.63 18.52
CA LYS A 332 20.37 -17.24 17.30
C LYS A 332 20.23 -16.29 16.10
N TYR A 333 20.15 -14.99 16.36
CA TYR A 333 20.01 -13.95 15.33
C TYR A 333 21.31 -13.21 15.05
N GLY A 334 22.38 -13.43 15.84
CA GLY A 334 23.62 -12.69 15.71
C GLY A 334 23.53 -11.25 16.24
N VAL A 335 24.52 -10.42 15.92
CA VAL A 335 24.50 -8.98 16.26
C VAL A 335 23.49 -8.28 15.36
N GLN A 336 22.42 -7.72 15.93
CA GLN A 336 21.32 -7.11 15.17
C GLN A 336 21.23 -5.60 15.40
N HIS A 337 21.69 -5.10 16.53
CA HIS A 337 21.58 -3.70 16.88
C HIS A 337 22.77 -3.25 17.73
N VAL A 338 23.06 -1.96 17.68
CA VAL A 338 24.08 -1.30 18.50
C VAL A 338 23.54 0.06 18.95
N GLY A 339 23.83 0.43 20.19
CA GLY A 339 23.53 1.75 20.74
C GLY A 339 24.68 2.26 21.60
N ILE A 340 24.64 3.55 21.92
CA ILE A 340 25.63 4.23 22.75
C ILE A 340 25.04 4.38 24.15
N ALA A 341 25.63 3.74 25.14
CA ALA A 341 25.19 3.80 26.52
C ALA A 341 25.18 5.25 27.02
N LEU A 342 24.15 5.59 27.78
CA LEU A 342 24.03 6.84 28.53
C LEU A 342 24.17 6.60 30.03
N ASP A 343 23.76 5.41 30.48
CA ASP A 343 23.88 4.90 31.84
C ASP A 343 23.72 3.36 31.81
N GLU A 344 23.58 2.73 32.98
CA GLU A 344 23.44 1.28 33.11
C GLU A 344 22.12 0.71 32.56
N ARG A 345 21.15 1.57 32.26
CA ARG A 345 19.78 1.21 31.85
C ARG A 345 19.40 1.74 30.49
N THR A 346 20.03 2.81 30.00
CA THR A 346 19.59 3.51 28.79
C THR A 346 20.71 3.74 27.80
N MET A 347 20.33 3.80 26.52
CA MET A 347 21.25 4.07 25.41
C MET A 347 20.59 4.98 24.37
N VAL A 348 21.39 5.67 23.56
CA VAL A 348 20.93 6.30 22.31
C VAL A 348 21.18 5.34 21.16
N ALA A 349 20.17 5.12 20.33
CA ALA A 349 20.33 4.32 19.12
C ALA A 349 19.38 4.78 18.01
N ALA A 350 19.78 4.59 16.75
CA ALA A 350 18.83 4.64 15.63
C ALA A 350 18.02 3.33 15.63
N ASP A 351 16.76 3.39 16.06
CA ASP A 351 15.90 2.22 16.29
C ASP A 351 14.81 2.13 15.23
N GLY A 352 14.80 1.03 14.47
CA GLY A 352 13.84 0.79 13.40
C GLY A 352 12.40 0.66 13.90
N ARG A 353 12.18 0.21 15.14
CA ARG A 353 10.83 0.11 15.75
C ARG A 353 10.25 1.48 16.06
N LEU A 354 11.11 2.43 16.36
CA LEU A 354 10.74 3.82 16.67
C LEU A 354 10.89 4.75 15.45
N ALA A 355 11.35 4.21 14.31
CA ALA A 355 11.65 4.92 13.08
C ALA A 355 12.51 6.20 13.30
N SER A 356 13.35 6.23 14.33
CA SER A 356 14.13 7.41 14.71
C SER A 356 15.34 7.06 15.58
N VAL A 357 16.28 8.00 15.64
CA VAL A 357 17.29 8.08 16.69
C VAL A 357 16.59 8.45 17.99
N ALA A 358 16.65 7.53 18.94
CA ALA A 358 15.88 7.63 20.16
C ALA A 358 16.73 7.16 21.33
N VAL A 359 16.42 7.69 22.50
CA VAL A 359 16.81 7.02 23.73
C VAL A 359 15.99 5.72 23.79
N THR A 360 16.62 4.59 24.11
CA THR A 360 15.98 3.28 24.35
C THR A 360 16.50 2.68 25.65
N ASP A 361 15.89 1.60 26.11
CA ASP A 361 16.41 0.85 27.27
C ASP A 361 17.44 -0.18 26.79
N ILE A 362 18.48 -0.40 27.59
CA ILE A 362 19.42 -1.50 27.41
C ILE A 362 18.67 -2.80 27.74
N PRO A 363 18.62 -3.77 26.83
CA PRO A 363 17.83 -4.98 27.04
C PRO A 363 18.50 -5.93 28.05
N GLY A 364 17.70 -6.85 28.60
CA GLY A 364 18.16 -7.83 29.59
C GLY A 364 19.13 -8.89 29.04
N LYS A 365 19.62 -9.75 29.94
CA LYS A 365 20.68 -10.75 29.70
C LYS A 365 20.43 -11.72 28.51
N GLY A 366 19.18 -11.91 28.09
CA GLY A 366 18.84 -12.79 26.95
C GLY A 366 19.01 -12.16 25.57
N THR A 367 19.22 -10.83 25.50
CA THR A 367 19.29 -10.08 24.23
C THR A 367 20.54 -9.20 24.18
N LEU A 368 21.17 -8.90 25.32
CA LEU A 368 22.44 -8.21 25.40
C LEU A 368 23.60 -9.17 25.07
N LEU A 369 24.31 -8.92 23.97
CA LEU A 369 25.46 -9.74 23.53
C LEU A 369 26.76 -9.32 24.21
N GLY A 370 26.93 -8.03 24.43
CA GLY A 370 28.12 -7.51 25.08
C GLY A 370 28.23 -6.00 24.93
N VAL A 371 29.25 -5.47 25.61
CA VAL A 371 29.53 -4.03 25.65
C VAL A 371 30.99 -3.81 25.29
N THR A 372 31.28 -2.77 24.52
CA THR A 372 32.67 -2.32 24.26
C THR A 372 32.88 -0.87 24.65
N ARG A 373 34.13 -0.50 24.91
CA ARG A 373 34.51 0.89 25.20
C ARG A 373 35.43 1.43 24.11
N PRO A 374 34.95 2.31 23.23
CA PRO A 374 35.76 2.88 22.14
C PRO A 374 37.02 3.61 22.60
N SER A 375 36.98 4.27 23.77
CA SER A 375 38.13 5.00 24.31
C SER A 375 39.32 4.12 24.70
N LEU A 376 39.16 2.80 24.74
CA LEU A 376 40.26 1.86 24.96
C LEU A 376 40.99 1.46 23.67
N GLY A 377 40.50 1.91 22.51
CA GLY A 377 40.96 1.49 21.19
C GLY A 377 40.46 0.10 20.78
N GLU A 378 40.98 -0.39 19.66
CA GLU A 378 40.66 -1.73 19.16
C GLU A 378 41.27 -2.83 20.06
N GLY A 379 40.52 -3.90 20.24
CA GLY A 379 40.94 -5.12 20.91
C GLY A 379 41.23 -6.23 19.91
N SER A 380 41.71 -7.37 20.41
CA SER A 380 41.89 -8.56 19.58
C SER A 380 40.53 -9.00 18.99
N PRO A 381 40.45 -9.27 17.68
CA PRO A 381 39.20 -9.67 17.04
C PRO A 381 38.56 -10.88 17.73
N ARG A 382 37.29 -10.73 18.14
CA ARG A 382 36.50 -11.82 18.73
C ARG A 382 35.47 -12.38 17.76
N LYS A 383 35.03 -13.62 17.98
CA LYS A 383 33.93 -14.22 17.22
C LYS A 383 32.61 -13.53 17.57
N ALA A 384 31.83 -13.20 16.55
CA ALA A 384 30.46 -12.72 16.71
C ALA A 384 29.46 -13.81 16.34
N PRO A 385 28.35 -13.97 17.09
CA PRO A 385 27.30 -14.92 16.73
C PRO A 385 26.76 -14.63 15.33
N LEU A 386 26.48 -15.70 14.59
CA LEU A 386 25.91 -15.65 13.26
C LEU A 386 24.41 -15.95 13.34
N ARG A 387 23.66 -15.32 12.45
CA ARG A 387 22.25 -15.64 12.26
C ARG A 387 22.10 -17.01 11.60
N ASP A 388 21.13 -17.79 12.05
CA ASP A 388 20.71 -19.01 11.35
C ASP A 388 20.13 -18.71 9.96
N LYS A 389 20.40 -19.57 8.98
CA LYS A 389 20.05 -19.34 7.56
C LYS A 389 18.54 -19.24 7.28
N LYS A 390 17.69 -19.79 8.15
CA LYS A 390 16.22 -19.87 7.98
C LYS A 390 15.46 -18.77 8.73
N GLU A 391 16.16 -17.95 9.49
CA GLU A 391 15.57 -16.93 10.36
C GLU A 391 15.48 -15.56 9.68
N LEU A 392 14.49 -14.76 10.08
CA LEU A 392 14.31 -13.40 9.58
C LEU A 392 15.56 -12.55 9.82
N THR A 393 15.87 -11.64 8.91
CA THR A 393 16.92 -10.64 9.12
C THR A 393 16.37 -9.58 10.07
N TRP A 394 17.06 -9.30 11.18
CA TRP A 394 16.73 -8.16 12.05
C TRP A 394 17.89 -7.16 12.01
N ARG A 395 17.60 -5.88 11.79
CA ARG A 395 18.63 -4.84 11.82
C ARG A 395 18.11 -3.63 12.55
N CYS A 396 18.95 -3.16 13.45
CA CYS A 396 18.72 -2.00 14.30
C CYS A 396 17.37 -2.05 15.04
N GLY A 397 16.97 -3.23 15.50
CA GLY A 397 15.70 -3.44 16.20
C GLY A 397 14.48 -3.62 15.28
N GLY A 398 14.58 -3.32 13.99
CA GLY A 398 13.52 -3.57 13.00
C GLY A 398 13.65 -4.95 12.37
N VAL A 399 12.50 -5.56 12.03
CA VAL A 399 12.48 -6.72 11.13
C VAL A 399 12.81 -6.19 9.74
N GLU A 400 13.91 -6.67 9.17
CA GLU A 400 14.15 -6.51 7.76
C GLU A 400 13.41 -7.65 7.06
N LEU A 401 12.28 -7.31 6.45
CA LEU A 401 11.59 -8.26 5.59
C LEU A 401 12.58 -8.66 4.48
N PRO A 402 12.71 -9.96 4.17
CA PRO A 402 13.44 -10.37 3.00
C PRO A 402 12.84 -9.61 1.82
N LEU A 403 13.68 -8.96 1.01
CA LEU A 403 13.31 -8.75 -0.38
C LEU A 403 12.90 -10.14 -0.85
N SER A 404 11.62 -10.35 -1.18
CA SER A 404 11.21 -11.58 -1.84
C SER A 404 12.20 -11.78 -2.98
N VAL A 405 12.97 -12.86 -2.93
CA VAL A 405 14.03 -13.14 -3.89
C VAL A 405 13.35 -13.19 -5.27
N ALA A 406 13.55 -12.12 -6.04
CA ALA A 406 13.45 -12.12 -7.48
C ALA A 406 14.60 -13.01 -7.97
N GLY A 407 14.36 -14.32 -7.91
CA GLY A 407 15.25 -15.33 -8.43
C GLY A 407 14.89 -15.65 -9.87
N SER A 408 14.89 -14.64 -10.75
CA SER A 408 15.02 -14.88 -12.19
C SER A 408 15.55 -13.62 -12.85
N LEU A 409 16.77 -13.72 -13.36
CA LEU A 409 17.34 -12.77 -14.30
C LEU A 409 16.49 -12.83 -15.58
N ASN A 410 16.09 -11.69 -16.14
CA ASN A 410 15.77 -11.66 -17.57
C ASN A 410 17.09 -11.80 -18.34
N GLY A 411 17.04 -12.51 -19.48
CA GLY A 411 18.19 -12.73 -20.36
C GLY A 411 18.76 -11.47 -21.04
N ASP A 412 18.41 -10.26 -20.60
CA ASP A 412 18.84 -8.97 -21.17
C ASP A 412 19.74 -8.12 -20.25
N GLY A 413 20.07 -8.61 -19.04
CA GLY A 413 21.05 -7.95 -18.16
C GLY A 413 20.60 -6.63 -17.53
N THR A 414 19.31 -6.32 -17.51
CA THR A 414 18.80 -5.14 -16.78
C THR A 414 18.49 -5.46 -15.32
N ALA A 415 18.89 -4.57 -14.41
CA ALA A 415 18.65 -4.71 -12.97
C ALA A 415 17.17 -4.44 -12.64
N GLN A 416 16.45 -5.47 -12.20
CA GLN A 416 15.13 -5.31 -11.58
C GLN A 416 15.32 -4.85 -10.13
N GLY A 417 15.06 -3.55 -9.88
CA GLY A 417 14.75 -3.05 -8.54
C GLY A 417 13.50 -3.74 -7.98
N ALA A 418 13.17 -3.48 -6.72
CA ALA A 418 12.10 -4.15 -5.95
C ALA A 418 10.64 -3.94 -6.44
N THR A 419 10.41 -3.87 -7.75
CA THR A 419 9.12 -3.72 -8.42
C THR A 419 8.57 -5.11 -8.77
N GLY A 420 7.60 -5.59 -7.99
CA GLY A 420 7.00 -6.89 -8.24
C GLY A 420 5.89 -7.27 -7.27
N ALA A 421 5.07 -8.24 -7.69
CA ALA A 421 3.94 -8.75 -6.93
C ALA A 421 4.35 -9.16 -5.51
N TRP A 422 3.70 -8.58 -4.51
CA TRP A 422 3.91 -8.94 -3.11
C TRP A 422 2.58 -9.33 -2.46
N GLY A 423 2.63 -10.29 -1.55
CA GLY A 423 1.44 -10.74 -0.80
C GLY A 423 0.44 -11.60 -1.57
N GLY A 424 0.80 -12.11 -2.75
CA GLY A 424 -0.07 -12.99 -3.55
C GLY A 424 -1.24 -12.28 -4.24
N TYR A 425 -1.26 -10.94 -4.24
CA TYR A 425 -2.28 -10.13 -4.88
C TYR A 425 -1.82 -9.64 -6.26
N PRO A 426 -2.71 -9.56 -7.27
CA PRO A 426 -2.41 -8.90 -8.53
C PRO A 426 -2.25 -7.38 -8.37
N ASN A 427 -1.59 -6.75 -9.33
CA ASN A 427 -1.42 -5.31 -9.40
C ASN A 427 -2.78 -4.58 -9.36
N GLY A 428 -2.93 -3.64 -8.44
CA GLY A 428 -4.18 -2.90 -8.25
C GLY A 428 -5.31 -3.69 -7.56
N LEU A 429 -5.04 -4.92 -7.09
CA LEU A 429 -6.00 -5.77 -6.37
C LEU A 429 -5.51 -6.16 -4.95
N ILE A 430 -4.73 -5.28 -4.32
CA ILE A 430 -4.24 -5.40 -2.95
C ILE A 430 -5.33 -4.87 -2.00
N PRO A 431 -5.79 -5.66 -1.01
CA PRO A 431 -6.82 -5.19 -0.09
C PRO A 431 -6.27 -4.07 0.82
N PRO A 432 -7.10 -3.07 1.19
CA PRO A 432 -6.67 -2.00 2.10
C PRO A 432 -6.09 -2.51 3.43
N SER A 433 -6.56 -3.67 3.92
CA SER A 433 -6.03 -4.32 5.13
C SER A 433 -4.58 -4.81 5.01
N ALA A 434 -4.05 -4.93 3.79
CA ALA A 434 -2.65 -5.27 3.52
C ALA A 434 -1.80 -4.04 3.20
N LEU A 435 -2.39 -2.84 3.22
CA LEU A 435 -1.70 -1.57 3.01
C LEU A 435 -1.62 -0.79 4.32
N CYS A 436 -0.62 0.08 4.43
CA CYS A 436 -0.48 0.97 5.56
C CYS A 436 -0.79 2.41 5.15
N SER A 437 -1.56 3.11 5.98
CA SER A 437 -1.80 4.55 5.83
C SER A 437 -0.51 5.34 5.99
N VAL A 438 -0.37 6.42 5.21
CA VAL A 438 0.72 7.39 5.35
C VAL A 438 0.33 8.63 6.15
N GLY A 439 -0.87 8.67 6.73
CA GLY A 439 -1.35 9.78 7.55
C GLY A 439 -1.73 11.05 6.78
N ILE A 440 -1.92 10.95 5.46
CA ILE A 440 -2.37 12.04 4.58
C ILE A 440 -3.61 11.55 3.83
N GLY A 441 -4.78 12.10 4.15
CA GLY A 441 -6.05 11.70 3.52
C GLY A 441 -6.26 10.18 3.53
N ASN A 442 -6.68 9.63 2.40
CA ASN A 442 -6.90 8.19 2.21
C ASN A 442 -5.69 7.48 1.56
N HIS A 443 -4.52 8.14 1.54
CA HIS A 443 -3.35 7.57 0.90
C HIS A 443 -2.81 6.38 1.69
N ALA A 444 -2.44 5.34 0.95
CA ALA A 444 -1.90 4.10 1.50
C ALA A 444 -0.83 3.55 0.56
N LEU A 445 0.13 2.83 1.14
CA LEU A 445 1.24 2.21 0.43
C LEU A 445 1.51 0.82 1.01
N ARG A 446 2.39 0.05 0.37
CA ARG A 446 3.03 -1.11 1.01
C ARG A 446 3.65 -0.64 2.33
N CYS A 447 3.58 -1.46 3.37
CA CYS A 447 3.89 -0.99 4.72
C CYS A 447 5.34 -0.50 4.92
N ASP A 448 6.31 -1.08 4.21
CA ASP A 448 7.70 -0.60 4.19
C ASP A 448 7.83 0.76 3.47
N ALA A 449 7.20 0.92 2.31
CA ALA A 449 7.14 2.17 1.56
C ALA A 449 6.41 3.26 2.40
N ALA A 450 5.31 2.92 3.06
CA ALA A 450 4.55 3.83 3.93
C ALA A 450 5.42 4.36 5.07
N GLN A 451 6.14 3.46 5.77
CA GLN A 451 7.05 3.85 6.85
C GLN A 451 8.19 4.73 6.34
N ALA A 452 8.80 4.37 5.21
CA ALA A 452 9.86 5.16 4.59
C ALA A 452 9.38 6.56 4.19
N PHE A 453 8.19 6.67 3.60
CA PHE A 453 7.58 7.94 3.23
C PHE A 453 7.27 8.81 4.46
N VAL A 454 6.66 8.23 5.52
CA VAL A 454 6.35 8.97 6.75
C VAL A 454 7.63 9.51 7.41
N ALA A 455 8.71 8.71 7.42
CA ALA A 455 10.00 9.15 7.92
C ALA A 455 10.59 10.30 7.08
N MET A 456 10.54 10.18 5.75
CA MET A 456 11.00 11.20 4.81
C MET A 456 10.21 12.51 4.93
N SER A 457 8.87 12.42 5.00
CA SER A 457 7.97 13.58 5.11
C SER A 457 8.16 14.34 6.44
N ARG A 458 8.43 13.62 7.53
CA ARG A 458 8.78 14.23 8.83
C ARG A 458 10.11 14.99 8.76
N GLU A 459 11.12 14.44 8.09
CA GLU A 459 12.41 15.13 7.95
C GLU A 459 12.34 16.34 7.04
N HIS A 460 11.57 16.25 5.95
CA HIS A 460 11.26 17.41 5.13
C HIS A 460 10.59 18.50 5.99
N ALA A 461 9.55 18.15 6.77
CA ALA A 461 8.89 19.10 7.67
C ALA A 461 9.84 19.73 8.68
N ARG A 462 10.82 18.96 9.20
CA ARG A 462 11.82 19.46 10.14
C ARG A 462 12.78 20.46 9.48
N GLN A 463 13.11 20.28 8.20
CA GLN A 463 14.05 21.15 7.49
C GLN A 463 13.38 22.36 6.82
N THR A 464 12.14 22.23 6.36
CA THR A 464 11.45 23.24 5.54
C THR A 464 10.21 23.83 6.22
N GLY A 465 9.81 23.29 7.38
CA GLY A 465 8.62 23.72 8.12
C GLY A 465 7.30 23.12 7.62
N ARG A 466 7.30 22.30 6.55
CA ARG A 466 6.08 21.72 5.96
C ARG A 466 6.25 20.23 5.63
N PRO A 467 5.28 19.35 5.92
CA PRO A 467 5.34 17.96 5.47
C PRO A 467 5.26 17.87 3.94
N LEU A 468 5.74 16.75 3.39
CA LEU A 468 5.61 16.46 1.97
C LEU A 468 4.13 16.27 1.60
N CYS A 469 3.77 16.78 0.43
CA CYS A 469 2.42 16.73 -0.13
C CYS A 469 2.36 15.60 -1.17
N ILE A 470 1.28 14.82 -1.15
CA ILE A 470 1.02 13.77 -2.14
C ILE A 470 -0.38 13.96 -2.74
N THR A 471 -0.49 13.67 -4.03
CA THR A 471 -1.75 13.70 -4.80
C THR A 471 -2.21 12.29 -5.17
N ASP A 472 -1.29 11.34 -5.30
CA ASP A 472 -1.61 9.94 -5.59
C ASP A 472 -0.66 8.98 -4.86
N SER A 473 -1.14 7.75 -4.62
CA SER A 473 -0.43 6.70 -3.88
C SER A 473 -0.82 5.32 -4.43
N TYR A 474 -1.25 4.37 -3.60
CA TYR A 474 -1.86 3.14 -4.09
C TYR A 474 -3.08 3.42 -4.99
N ARG A 475 -3.06 2.81 -6.19
CA ARG A 475 -4.14 2.93 -7.19
C ARG A 475 -4.70 1.55 -7.51
N THR A 476 -6.00 1.38 -7.38
CA THR A 476 -6.67 0.11 -7.68
C THR A 476 -6.67 -0.19 -9.17
N PHE A 477 -6.87 -1.45 -9.54
CA PHE A 477 -6.95 -1.89 -10.92
C PHE A 477 -8.08 -1.17 -11.67
N GLN A 478 -9.24 -1.01 -11.03
CA GLN A 478 -10.38 -0.30 -11.62
C GLN A 478 -10.05 1.18 -11.89
N GLN A 479 -9.41 1.86 -10.93
CA GLN A 479 -8.95 3.24 -11.12
C GLN A 479 -7.91 3.34 -12.25
N GLN A 480 -7.03 2.34 -12.38
CA GLN A 480 -6.05 2.30 -13.47
C GLN A 480 -6.71 2.07 -14.84
N VAL A 481 -7.76 1.24 -14.94
CA VAL A 481 -8.56 1.08 -16.17
C VAL A 481 -9.21 2.40 -16.56
N ASP A 482 -9.83 3.10 -15.61
CA ASP A 482 -10.49 4.38 -15.87
C ASP A 482 -9.49 5.49 -16.25
N LEU A 483 -8.29 5.48 -15.65
CA LEU A 483 -7.20 6.37 -16.02
C LEU A 483 -6.69 6.08 -17.45
N TYR A 484 -6.44 4.81 -17.76
CA TYR A 484 -5.96 4.38 -19.08
C TYR A 484 -6.96 4.70 -20.20
N ARG A 485 -8.27 4.53 -19.96
CA ARG A 485 -9.31 4.90 -20.93
C ARG A 485 -9.31 6.40 -21.26
N ARG A 486 -9.10 7.26 -20.26
CA ARG A 486 -9.11 8.72 -20.44
C ARG A 486 -7.80 9.25 -21.01
N LYS A 487 -6.67 8.61 -20.66
CA LYS A 487 -5.32 9.09 -20.97
C LYS A 487 -4.39 7.93 -21.38
N PRO A 488 -4.66 7.23 -22.49
CA PRO A 488 -3.94 6.00 -22.84
C PRO A 488 -2.44 6.22 -23.13
N SER A 489 -2.03 7.43 -23.52
CA SER A 489 -0.62 7.79 -23.75
C SER A 489 0.16 8.17 -22.48
N LEU A 490 -0.54 8.47 -21.38
CA LEU A 490 0.03 8.97 -20.12
C LEU A 490 -0.22 8.02 -18.94
N ALA A 491 -0.81 6.87 -19.18
CA ALA A 491 -1.18 5.91 -18.15
C ALA A 491 -0.53 4.56 -18.46
N ALA A 492 0.00 3.91 -17.42
CA ALA A 492 0.42 2.52 -17.53
C ALA A 492 -0.77 1.63 -17.93
N VAL A 493 -0.50 0.58 -18.69
CA VAL A 493 -1.48 -0.47 -19.00
C VAL A 493 -2.04 -1.02 -17.68
N PRO A 494 -3.35 -1.22 -17.54
CA PRO A 494 -3.92 -1.78 -16.31
C PRO A 494 -3.24 -3.09 -15.93
N GLY A 495 -2.77 -3.17 -14.68
CA GLY A 495 -2.01 -4.30 -14.17
C GLY A 495 -0.49 -4.13 -14.19
N THR A 496 0.06 -3.04 -14.73
CA THR A 496 1.53 -2.81 -14.79
C THR A 496 2.02 -1.58 -14.04
N SER A 497 1.13 -0.80 -13.40
CA SER A 497 1.50 0.45 -12.73
C SER A 497 2.18 0.22 -11.38
N ASN A 498 3.25 0.95 -11.05
CA ASN A 498 3.86 0.90 -9.71
C ASN A 498 2.94 1.44 -8.59
N HIS A 499 1.97 2.31 -8.92
CA HIS A 499 0.90 2.67 -7.99
C HIS A 499 0.03 1.46 -7.62
N GLY A 500 -0.19 0.53 -8.55
CA GLY A 500 -0.92 -0.71 -8.30
C GLY A 500 -0.19 -1.69 -7.38
N TRP A 501 1.09 -1.47 -7.09
CA TRP A 501 1.86 -2.22 -6.10
C TRP A 501 1.94 -1.53 -4.74
N GLY A 502 1.43 -0.29 -4.63
CA GLY A 502 1.60 0.55 -3.44
C GLY A 502 3.05 0.99 -3.24
N LEU A 503 3.79 1.16 -4.34
CA LEU A 503 5.22 1.52 -4.35
C LEU A 503 5.49 2.83 -5.08
N ALA A 504 4.47 3.55 -5.52
CA ALA A 504 4.64 4.85 -6.14
C ALA A 504 3.80 5.90 -5.43
N ILE A 505 4.29 7.13 -5.44
CA ILE A 505 3.59 8.33 -5.02
C ILE A 505 3.72 9.39 -6.10
N ASP A 506 2.64 10.14 -6.28
CA ASP A 506 2.68 11.40 -7.02
C ASP A 506 2.64 12.54 -6.01
N MET A 507 3.53 13.51 -6.17
CA MET A 507 3.81 14.55 -5.17
C MET A 507 3.36 15.94 -5.61
N CYS A 508 3.00 16.76 -4.64
CA CYS A 508 2.64 18.17 -4.79
C CYS A 508 3.53 19.08 -3.92
N GLY A 509 3.24 20.38 -3.89
CA GLY A 509 3.90 21.32 -2.99
C GLY A 509 5.26 21.79 -3.51
N GLY A 510 5.43 21.78 -4.82
CA GLY A 510 6.64 22.15 -5.56
C GLY A 510 7.41 20.96 -6.12
N VAL A 511 7.26 19.75 -5.57
CA VAL A 511 7.96 18.55 -6.07
C VAL A 511 7.58 18.24 -7.52
N GLU A 512 6.37 18.58 -7.94
CA GLU A 512 5.84 18.48 -9.31
C GLU A 512 6.52 19.37 -10.35
N SER A 513 7.65 20.01 -10.03
CA SER A 513 8.40 20.89 -10.94
C SER A 513 9.90 20.84 -10.65
N PHE A 514 10.71 20.51 -11.67
CA PHE A 514 12.16 20.26 -11.53
C PHE A 514 12.95 21.44 -10.92
N ASP A 515 12.53 22.67 -11.22
CA ASP A 515 13.27 23.87 -10.84
C ASP A 515 13.01 24.34 -9.41
N THR A 516 12.17 23.63 -8.65
CA THR A 516 11.82 24.03 -7.29
C THR A 516 12.83 23.54 -6.25
N PRO A 517 12.94 24.23 -5.10
CA PRO A 517 13.68 23.73 -3.95
C PRO A 517 13.15 22.37 -3.45
N ALA A 518 11.83 22.13 -3.54
CA ALA A 518 11.20 20.90 -3.08
C ALA A 518 11.63 19.70 -3.92
N TYR A 519 11.65 19.82 -5.26
CA TYR A 519 12.15 18.76 -6.14
C TYR A 519 13.64 18.49 -5.87
N ARG A 520 14.47 19.54 -5.78
CA ARG A 520 15.91 19.38 -5.47
C ARG A 520 16.14 18.70 -4.12
N TRP A 521 15.31 18.99 -3.12
CA TRP A 521 15.36 18.30 -1.83
C TRP A 521 15.06 16.80 -1.99
N MET A 522 13.99 16.46 -2.72
CA MET A 522 13.63 15.06 -2.99
C MET A 522 14.72 14.33 -3.78
N ALA A 523 15.29 14.96 -4.82
CA ALA A 523 16.37 14.37 -5.61
C ALA A 523 17.63 14.09 -4.78
N LYS A 524 17.95 14.97 -3.84
CA LYS A 524 19.11 14.83 -2.97
C LYS A 524 18.90 13.83 -1.84
N TYR A 525 17.72 13.84 -1.21
CA TYR A 525 17.49 13.14 0.06
C TYR A 525 16.54 11.96 -0.04
N GLY A 526 15.61 11.96 -1.00
CA GLY A 526 14.71 10.85 -1.27
C GLY A 526 15.42 9.49 -1.38
N PRO A 527 16.55 9.39 -2.10
CA PRO A 527 17.28 8.14 -2.22
C PRO A 527 17.68 7.56 -0.87
N ALA A 528 18.05 8.37 0.12
CA ALA A 528 18.39 7.93 1.49
C ALA A 528 17.21 7.24 2.21
N PHE A 529 15.97 7.52 1.81
CA PHE A 529 14.75 6.88 2.30
C PHE A 529 14.23 5.77 1.38
N GLY A 530 14.89 5.48 0.25
CA GLY A 530 14.47 4.46 -0.70
C GLY A 530 13.48 4.95 -1.76
N TRP A 531 13.29 6.26 -1.86
CA TRP A 531 12.45 6.90 -2.86
C TRP A 531 13.31 7.52 -3.96
N ILE A 532 13.04 7.18 -5.21
CA ILE A 532 13.76 7.74 -6.35
C ILE A 532 12.76 8.32 -7.34
N ASN A 533 13.19 9.38 -8.05
CA ASN A 533 12.57 9.72 -9.32
C ASN A 533 13.19 8.78 -10.37
N PRO A 534 12.40 7.84 -10.94
CA PRO A 534 12.93 6.80 -11.82
C PRO A 534 13.55 7.42 -13.08
N GLU A 535 14.50 6.73 -13.71
CA GLU A 535 15.28 7.34 -14.79
C GLU A 535 14.41 7.85 -15.95
N TRP A 536 13.36 7.12 -16.31
CA TRP A 536 12.44 7.50 -17.38
C TRP A 536 11.66 8.79 -17.08
N ALA A 537 11.48 9.14 -15.80
CA ALA A 537 10.73 10.32 -15.35
C ALA A 537 11.59 11.59 -15.23
N ARG A 538 12.91 11.49 -15.41
CA ARG A 538 13.87 12.60 -15.27
C ARG A 538 13.93 13.48 -16.54
N PRO A 539 14.45 14.71 -16.44
CA PRO A 539 14.55 15.63 -17.58
C PRO A 539 15.34 15.03 -18.76
N GLY A 540 14.86 15.27 -19.99
CA GLY A 540 15.55 14.90 -21.22
C GLY A 540 15.32 13.46 -21.66
N ARG A 541 14.17 12.88 -21.27
CA ARG A 541 13.78 11.49 -21.54
C ARG A 541 12.44 11.36 -22.28
N GLY A 542 11.71 12.46 -22.47
CA GLY A 542 10.49 12.53 -23.28
C GLY A 542 9.21 12.05 -22.58
N ARG A 543 9.29 11.69 -21.29
CA ARG A 543 8.17 11.35 -20.39
C ARG A 543 8.46 11.87 -18.98
N GLU A 544 8.83 13.13 -18.91
CA GLU A 544 9.22 13.79 -17.68
C GLU A 544 8.05 13.84 -16.68
N GLU A 545 8.26 13.26 -15.49
CA GLU A 545 7.29 13.25 -14.40
C GLU A 545 7.99 13.65 -13.08
N PRO A 546 8.25 14.94 -12.84
CA PRO A 546 8.89 15.42 -11.62
C PRO A 546 8.10 15.07 -10.34
N TRP A 547 6.77 14.93 -10.48
CA TRP A 547 5.88 14.52 -9.39
C TRP A 547 5.98 13.04 -9.05
N HIS A 548 6.47 12.18 -9.94
CA HIS A 548 6.40 10.73 -9.79
C HIS A 548 7.63 10.16 -9.09
N TRP A 549 7.42 9.46 -7.98
CA TRP A 549 8.48 8.86 -7.18
C TRP A 549 8.16 7.41 -6.87
N GLU A 550 9.16 6.55 -7.04
CA GLU A 550 9.06 5.11 -6.83
C GLU A 550 9.88 4.68 -5.62
N TYR A 551 9.29 3.82 -4.80
CA TYR A 551 9.96 3.13 -3.73
C TYR A 551 10.64 1.89 -4.29
N VAL A 552 11.98 1.94 -4.35
CA VAL A 552 12.81 0.83 -4.83
C VAL A 552 13.39 0.01 -3.69
N GLY A 553 13.02 0.33 -2.44
CA GLY A 553 13.60 -0.30 -1.27
C GLY A 553 15.07 0.05 -1.09
N ARG A 554 15.83 -0.90 -0.55
CA ARG A 554 17.26 -0.72 -0.27
C ARG A 554 18.05 -1.06 -1.54
N GLY A 555 18.57 -0.03 -2.20
CA GLY A 555 19.84 -0.14 -2.93
C GLY A 555 21.00 -0.21 -1.94
#